data_AF-A0A9D7FEK0-F1
#
_entry.id   AF-A0A9D7FEK0-F1
#
_cell.length_a   1.000
_cell.length_b   1.000
_cell.length_c   1.000
_cell.angle_alpha   90.00
_cell.angle_beta   90.00
_cell.angle_gamma   90.00
#
_symmetry.space_group_name_H-M   'P 1'
#
loop_
_entity.id
_entity.type
_entity.pdbx_description
1 polymer ?
#
loop_
_entity_poly.entity_id
_entity_poly.type
_entity_poly.pdbx_seq_one_letter_code
_entity_poly.pdbx_strand_id
1 'polypeptide(L)'
;MYKPFFIWASFFALTAVALGALGAHALKEVLSPEALASFETGVRYQFYHALALFIASFAFAWRPEPLFRWAGRLFIAGIFCFSLSIYLLSGREFLGIGHWTWLGPVTPLGGLLFLMGWWLLAWGGWRNGEK
;
A
#
# COMPACT_ATOMS: atom_id res chain seq x y z
N MET A 1 18.69 2.06 -10.41
CA MET A 1 17.49 2.27 -9.57
C MET A 1 16.42 2.93 -10.42
N TYR A 2 15.17 2.44 -10.42
CA TYR A 2 14.09 3.19 -11.07
C TYR A 2 13.62 4.32 -10.15
N LYS A 3 14.15 5.54 -10.38
CA LYS A 3 13.95 6.71 -9.49
C LYS A 3 12.50 6.96 -9.07
N PRO A 4 11.49 6.89 -9.96
CA PRO A 4 10.10 7.15 -9.55
C PRO A 4 9.59 6.20 -8.46
N PHE A 5 9.90 4.90 -8.55
CA PHE A 5 9.45 3.93 -7.54
C PHE A 5 10.16 4.12 -6.22
N PHE A 6 11.45 4.46 -6.25
CA PHE A 6 12.17 4.76 -5.01
C PHE A 6 11.54 5.96 -4.27
N ILE A 7 11.23 7.04 -5.00
CA ILE A 7 10.60 8.23 -4.41
C ILE A 7 9.23 7.89 -3.80
N TRP A 8 8.38 7.17 -4.54
CA TRP A 8 7.07 6.76 -4.03
C TRP A 8 7.19 5.80 -2.84
N ALA A 9 8.14 4.87 -2.86
CA ALA A 9 8.39 3.96 -1.74
C ALA A 9 8.81 4.72 -0.49
N SER A 10 9.74 5.67 -0.61
CA SER A 10 10.16 6.55 0.50
C SER A 10 8.99 7.37 1.03
N PHE A 11 8.17 7.95 0.15
CA PHE A 11 7.00 8.72 0.53
C PHE A 11 5.97 7.87 1.31
N PHE A 12 5.65 6.67 0.80
CA PHE A 12 4.71 5.78 1.46
C PHE A 12 5.25 5.22 2.78
N ALA A 13 6.54 4.91 2.87
CA ALA A 13 7.16 4.48 4.12
C ALA A 13 7.13 5.61 5.17
N LEU A 14 7.50 6.83 4.79
CA LEU A 14 7.47 8.01 5.65
C LEU A 14 6.06 8.26 6.19
N THR A 15 5.07 8.27 5.31
CA THR A 15 3.68 8.54 5.72
C THR A 15 3.10 7.38 6.53
N ALA A 16 3.48 6.12 6.26
CA ALA A 16 3.06 4.99 7.10
C ALA A 16 3.63 5.10 8.52
N VAL A 17 4.89 5.50 8.68
CA VAL A 17 5.49 5.74 10.01
C VAL A 17 4.76 6.86 10.74
N ALA A 18 4.51 7.99 10.06
CA ALA A 18 3.78 9.11 10.66
C ALA A 18 2.35 8.73 11.07
N LEU A 19 1.61 8.04 10.20
CA LEU A 19 0.26 7.57 10.47
C LEU A 19 0.24 6.51 11.58
N GLY A 20 1.23 5.60 11.61
CA GLY A 20 1.36 4.62 12.68
C GLY A 20 1.58 5.26 14.05
N ALA A 21 2.45 6.28 14.14
CA ALA A 21 2.64 7.06 15.35
C ALA A 21 1.37 7.82 15.76
N LEU A 22 0.66 8.42 14.78
CA LEU A 22 -0.63 9.07 15.01
C LEU A 22 -1.67 8.08 15.56
N GLY A 23 -1.74 6.87 15.00
CA GLY A 23 -2.60 5.79 15.46
C GLY A 23 -2.33 5.44 16.93
N ALA A 24 -1.08 5.18 17.26
CA ALA A 24 -0.67 4.73 18.60
C ALA A 24 -0.83 5.79 19.70
N HIS A 25 -0.63 7.07 19.38
CA HIS A 25 -0.58 8.14 20.38
C HIS A 25 -1.81 9.04 20.42
N ALA A 26 -2.48 9.28 19.29
CA ALA A 26 -3.58 10.24 19.20
C ALA A 26 -4.93 9.60 18.88
N LEU A 27 -4.98 8.64 17.95
CA LEU A 27 -6.26 8.08 17.50
C LEU A 27 -6.83 7.03 18.45
N LYS A 28 -6.02 6.45 19.33
CA LYS A 28 -6.48 5.44 20.29
C LYS A 28 -7.58 5.93 21.24
N GLU A 29 -7.58 7.22 21.57
CA GLU A 29 -8.58 7.85 22.45
C GLU A 29 -9.83 8.33 21.68
N VAL A 30 -9.79 8.32 20.34
CA VAL A 30 -10.84 8.89 19.48
C VAL A 30 -11.58 7.80 18.69
N LEU A 31 -10.87 6.77 18.26
CA LEU A 31 -11.41 5.66 17.49
C LEU A 31 -11.89 4.53 18.39
N SER A 32 -12.94 3.83 17.97
CA SER A 32 -13.27 2.54 18.59
C SER A 32 -12.11 1.55 18.43
N PRO A 33 -11.98 0.54 19.31
CA PRO A 33 -10.95 -0.48 19.17
C PRO A 33 -10.93 -1.15 17.79
N GLU A 34 -12.09 -1.40 17.20
CA GLU A 34 -12.24 -2.01 15.88
C GLU A 34 -11.79 -1.06 14.76
N ALA A 35 -12.16 0.22 14.85
CA ALA A 35 -11.77 1.24 13.88
C ALA A 35 -10.25 1.50 13.93
N LEU A 36 -9.66 1.50 15.12
CA LEU A 36 -8.22 1.61 15.32
C LEU A 36 -7.48 0.39 14.76
N ALA A 37 -7.93 -0.83 15.06
CA ALA A 37 -7.33 -2.06 14.53
C ALA A 37 -7.39 -2.11 12.98
N SER A 38 -8.49 -1.63 12.40
CA SER A 38 -8.61 -1.45 10.95
C SER A 38 -7.60 -0.42 10.44
N PHE A 39 -7.50 0.75 11.08
CA PHE A 39 -6.54 1.80 10.71
C PHE A 39 -5.09 1.28 10.72
N GLU A 40 -4.70 0.58 11.78
CA GLU A 40 -3.39 -0.05 11.91
C GLU A 40 -3.12 -1.10 10.82
N THR A 41 -4.17 -1.81 10.37
CA THR A 41 -4.08 -2.71 9.22
C THR A 41 -3.78 -1.94 7.93
N GLY A 42 -4.44 -0.79 7.72
CA GLY A 42 -4.11 0.12 6.61
C GLY A 42 -2.64 0.55 6.62
N VAL A 43 -2.13 0.95 7.80
CA VAL A 43 -0.73 1.38 8.00
C VAL A 43 0.24 0.25 7.70
N ARG A 44 -0.03 -0.95 8.24
CA ARG A 44 0.81 -2.14 8.02
C ARG A 44 0.90 -2.51 6.54
N TYR A 45 -0.23 -2.54 5.84
CA TYR A 45 -0.24 -2.83 4.40
C TYR A 45 0.43 -1.74 3.57
N GLN A 46 0.29 -0.46 3.96
CA GLN A 46 1.01 0.64 3.31
C GLN A 46 2.52 0.45 3.44
N PHE A 47 3.01 0.14 4.65
CA PHE A 47 4.44 -0.03 4.89
C PHE A 47 5.00 -1.26 4.16
N TYR A 48 4.31 -2.40 4.21
CA TYR A 48 4.74 -3.61 3.49
C TYR A 48 4.86 -3.38 1.99
N HIS A 49 3.90 -2.67 1.38
CA HIS A 49 3.93 -2.42 -0.05
C HIS A 49 4.85 -1.26 -0.44
N ALA A 50 5.19 -0.36 0.48
CA ALA A 50 6.32 0.55 0.29
C ALA A 50 7.65 -0.21 0.20
N LEU A 51 7.87 -1.22 1.06
CA LEU A 51 9.04 -2.10 0.96
C LEU A 51 9.02 -2.92 -0.34
N ALA A 52 7.87 -3.46 -0.74
CA ALA A 52 7.70 -4.14 -2.03
C ALA A 52 8.03 -3.22 -3.22
N LEU A 53 7.71 -1.93 -3.13
CA LEU A 53 8.01 -0.95 -4.15
C LEU A 53 9.51 -0.61 -4.22
N PHE A 54 10.23 -0.59 -3.08
CA PHE A 54 11.69 -0.56 -3.09
C PHE A 54 12.26 -1.79 -3.80
N ILE A 55 11.76 -2.99 -3.50
CA ILE A 55 12.16 -4.24 -4.17
C ILE A 55 11.94 -4.11 -5.69
N ALA A 56 10.77 -3.65 -6.13
CA ALA A 56 10.50 -3.44 -7.56
C ALA A 56 11.44 -2.41 -8.21
N SER A 57 11.80 -1.34 -7.48
CA SER A 57 12.75 -0.32 -7.95
C SER A 57 14.16 -0.88 -8.17
N PHE A 58 14.63 -1.73 -7.24
CA PHE A 58 15.92 -2.39 -7.34
C PHE A 58 15.92 -3.54 -8.36
N ALA A 59 14.85 -4.33 -8.42
CA ALA A 59 14.68 -5.37 -9.42
C ALA A 59 14.73 -4.81 -10.85
N PHE A 60 14.02 -3.69 -11.10
CA PHE A 60 14.07 -3.00 -12.40
C PHE A 60 15.46 -2.42 -12.70
N ALA A 61 16.19 -1.98 -11.68
CA ALA A 61 17.54 -1.46 -11.83
C ALA A 61 18.55 -2.53 -12.23
N TRP A 62 18.43 -3.68 -11.56
CA TRP A 62 19.26 -4.84 -11.83
C TRP A 62 18.97 -5.38 -13.23
N ARG A 63 17.70 -5.46 -13.62
CA ARG A 63 17.28 -5.87 -14.95
C ARG A 63 16.01 -5.14 -15.40
N PRO A 64 16.03 -4.37 -16.49
CA PRO A 64 14.89 -3.59 -16.97
C PRO A 64 13.74 -4.44 -17.58
N GLU A 65 13.11 -5.28 -16.79
CA GLU A 65 11.97 -6.12 -17.18
C GLU A 65 10.64 -5.35 -17.01
N PRO A 66 9.77 -5.28 -18.06
CA PRO A 66 8.45 -4.67 -17.97
C PRO A 66 7.57 -5.17 -16.81
N LEU A 67 7.66 -6.46 -16.44
CA LEU A 67 6.89 -7.03 -15.34
C LEU A 67 7.18 -6.35 -13.99
N PHE A 68 8.45 -6.00 -13.71
CA PHE A 68 8.81 -5.27 -12.48
C PHE A 68 8.23 -3.86 -12.46
N ARG A 69 8.13 -3.22 -13.63
CA ARG A 69 7.48 -1.91 -13.77
C ARG A 69 5.97 -2.01 -13.50
N TRP A 70 5.31 -3.03 -14.02
CA TRP A 70 3.89 -3.24 -13.75
C TRP A 70 3.63 -3.60 -12.29
N ALA A 71 4.47 -4.44 -11.68
CA ALA A 71 4.38 -4.75 -10.27
C ALA A 71 4.43 -3.49 -9.38
N GLY A 72 5.40 -2.61 -9.62
CA GLY A 72 5.50 -1.36 -8.86
C GLY A 72 4.28 -0.44 -9.03
N ARG A 73 3.72 -0.35 -10.24
CA ARG A 73 2.47 0.41 -10.50
C ARG A 73 1.28 -0.16 -9.73
N LEU A 74 1.15 -1.48 -9.68
CA LEU A 74 0.10 -2.17 -8.95
C LEU A 74 0.23 -1.98 -7.44
N PHE A 75 1.45 -1.95 -6.89
CA PHE A 75 1.64 -1.61 -5.48
C PHE A 75 1.25 -0.17 -5.16
N ILE A 76 1.62 0.80 -6.01
CA ILE A 76 1.20 2.20 -5.82
C ILE A 76 -0.32 2.31 -5.84
N ALA A 77 -0.98 1.76 -6.86
CA ALA A 77 -2.43 1.78 -6.98
C ALA A 77 -3.10 1.02 -5.81
N GLY A 78 -2.54 -0.11 -5.41
CA GLY A 78 -3.00 -0.89 -4.26
C GLY A 78 -2.91 -0.11 -2.95
N ILE A 79 -1.86 0.68 -2.71
CA ILE A 79 -1.77 1.52 -1.50
C ILE A 79 -2.89 2.56 -1.48
N PHE A 80 -3.15 3.23 -2.61
CA PHE A 80 -4.25 4.19 -2.71
C PHE A 80 -5.62 3.53 -2.58
N CYS A 81 -5.83 2.34 -3.14
CA CYS A 81 -7.12 1.67 -3.05
C CYS A 81 -7.33 0.94 -1.71
N PHE A 82 -6.29 0.38 -1.09
CA PHE A 82 -6.41 -0.42 0.12
C PHE A 82 -6.20 0.40 1.39
N SER A 83 -5.05 1.06 1.51
CA SER A 83 -4.68 1.72 2.77
C SER A 83 -5.42 3.03 2.95
N LEU A 84 -5.50 3.87 1.91
CA LEU A 84 -6.22 5.13 2.00
C LEU A 84 -7.74 4.92 2.22
N SER A 85 -8.36 3.92 1.58
CA SER A 85 -9.76 3.61 1.84
C SER A 85 -10.00 3.18 3.29
N ILE A 86 -9.11 2.36 3.87
CA ILE A 86 -9.18 1.95 5.26
C ILE A 86 -9.05 3.16 6.19
N TYR A 87 -8.14 4.10 5.92
CA TYR A 87 -8.03 5.31 6.75
C TYR A 87 -9.31 6.14 6.73
N LEU A 88 -9.91 6.32 5.55
CA LEU A 88 -11.19 7.02 5.41
C LEU A 88 -12.33 6.27 6.10
N LEU A 89 -12.39 4.94 5.98
CA LEU A 89 -13.39 4.11 6.63
C LEU A 89 -13.27 4.13 8.16
N SER A 90 -12.04 4.03 8.68
CA SER A 90 -11.77 4.12 10.12
C SER A 90 -12.15 5.48 10.69
N GLY A 91 -11.98 6.56 9.92
CA GLY A 91 -12.32 7.92 10.34
C GLY A 91 -13.69 8.43 9.94
N ARG A 92 -14.54 7.59 9.35
CA ARG A 92 -15.76 8.05 8.64
C ARG A 92 -16.74 8.84 9.50
N GLU A 93 -16.78 8.57 10.80
CA GLU A 93 -17.69 9.24 11.73
C GLU A 93 -17.23 10.68 12.01
N PHE A 94 -15.97 10.85 12.43
CA PHE A 94 -15.45 12.19 12.72
C PHE A 94 -15.18 13.03 11.46
N LEU A 95 -14.94 12.39 10.31
CA LEU A 95 -14.80 13.06 9.01
C LEU A 95 -16.15 13.45 8.39
N GLY A 96 -17.29 13.03 8.95
CA GLY A 96 -18.61 13.31 8.40
C GLY A 96 -18.92 12.59 7.08
N ILE A 97 -18.15 11.56 6.72
CA ILE A 97 -18.27 10.80 5.47
C ILE A 97 -18.95 9.45 5.65
N GLY A 98 -19.71 9.24 6.74
CA GLY A 98 -20.42 7.99 7.01
C GLY A 98 -21.37 7.53 5.89
N HIS A 99 -21.80 8.45 5.01
CA HIS A 99 -22.64 8.17 3.85
C HIS A 99 -21.87 7.62 2.62
N TRP A 100 -20.53 7.59 2.64
CA TRP A 100 -19.70 7.15 1.51
C TRP A 100 -19.60 5.62 1.45
N THR A 101 -20.66 4.97 0.98
CA THR A 101 -20.74 3.50 0.87
C THR A 101 -19.79 2.91 -0.17
N TRP A 102 -19.37 3.69 -1.16
CA TRP A 102 -18.45 3.28 -2.21
C TRP A 102 -17.03 2.96 -1.70
N LEU A 103 -16.65 3.42 -0.51
CA LEU A 103 -15.33 3.12 0.07
C LEU A 103 -15.15 1.63 0.44
N GLY A 104 -16.23 0.93 0.78
CA GLY A 104 -16.18 -0.47 1.20
C GLY A 104 -15.59 -1.40 0.13
N PRO A 105 -16.12 -1.39 -1.11
CA PRO A 105 -15.58 -2.19 -2.23
C PRO A 105 -14.18 -1.78 -2.71
N VAL A 106 -13.68 -0.59 -2.38
CA VAL A 106 -12.37 -0.11 -2.86
C VAL A 106 -11.22 -0.83 -2.17
N THR A 107 -11.38 -1.18 -0.89
CA THR A 107 -10.40 -1.97 -0.12
C THR A 107 -10.08 -3.33 -0.76
N PRO A 108 -11.05 -4.22 -1.05
CA PRO A 108 -10.74 -5.52 -1.67
C PRO A 108 -10.13 -5.38 -3.07
N LEU A 109 -10.50 -4.35 -3.84
CA LEU A 109 -9.84 -4.04 -5.11
C LEU A 109 -8.35 -3.75 -4.90
N GLY A 110 -8.00 -2.93 -3.91
CA GLY A 110 -6.60 -2.69 -3.55
C GLY A 110 -5.84 -3.96 -3.16
N GLY A 111 -6.51 -4.89 -2.47
CA GLY A 111 -5.95 -6.19 -2.12
C GLY A 111 -5.65 -7.06 -3.34
N LEU A 112 -6.54 -7.06 -4.35
CA LEU A 112 -6.30 -7.74 -5.62
C LEU A 112 -5.11 -7.13 -6.37
N LEU A 113 -4.98 -5.80 -6.38
CA LEU A 113 -3.83 -5.12 -6.99
C LEU A 113 -2.52 -5.53 -6.32
N PHE A 114 -2.49 -5.64 -4.98
CA PHE A 114 -1.33 -6.14 -4.26
C PHE A 114 -0.96 -7.57 -4.64
N LEU A 115 -1.95 -8.48 -4.68
CA LEU A 115 -1.72 -9.87 -5.09
C LEU A 115 -1.12 -9.95 -6.50
N MET A 116 -1.70 -9.21 -7.45
CA MET A 116 -1.18 -9.14 -8.82
C MET A 116 0.24 -8.55 -8.88
N GLY A 117 0.53 -7.52 -8.07
CA GLY A 117 1.85 -6.92 -7.99
C GLY A 117 2.92 -7.91 -7.53
N TRP A 118 2.64 -8.66 -6.47
CA TRP A 118 3.53 -9.72 -5.99
C TRP A 118 3.70 -10.85 -6.99
N TRP A 119 2.61 -11.26 -7.64
CA TRP A 119 2.66 -12.27 -8.70
C TRP A 119 3.56 -11.84 -9.86
N LEU A 120 3.46 -10.59 -10.32
CA LEU A 120 4.32 -10.05 -11.38
C LEU A 120 5.79 -9.95 -10.97
N LEU A 121 6.09 -9.61 -9.70
CA LEU A 121 7.46 -9.65 -9.19
C LEU A 121 8.03 -11.08 -9.26
N ALA A 122 7.29 -12.06 -8.75
CA ALA A 122 7.71 -13.46 -8.74
C ALA A 122 7.90 -13.99 -10.18
N TRP A 123 6.91 -13.76 -11.04
CA TRP A 123 6.93 -14.19 -12.44
C TRP A 123 8.06 -13.53 -13.25
N GLY A 124 8.28 -12.23 -13.03
CA GLY A 124 9.38 -11.49 -13.66
C GLY A 124 10.75 -11.98 -13.21
N GLY A 125 10.88 -12.45 -11.96
CA GLY A 125 12.09 -13.10 -11.47
C GLY A 125 12.30 -14.48 -12.10
N TRP A 126 11.27 -15.32 -12.12
CA TRP A 126 11.35 -16.70 -12.62
C TRP A 126 11.67 -16.79 -14.11
N ARG A 127 10.92 -16.09 -14.97
CA ARG A 127 11.13 -16.10 -16.44
C ARG A 127 12.52 -15.64 -16.88
N ASN A 128 13.22 -14.95 -15.99
CA ASN A 128 14.49 -14.33 -16.30
C ASN A 128 15.69 -15.07 -15.67
N GLY A 129 15.46 -16.13 -14.91
CA GLY A 129 16.49 -17.06 -14.40
C GLY A 129 16.88 -18.17 -15.39
N GLU A 130 16.14 -18.32 -16.50
CA GLU A 130 16.38 -19.32 -17.55
C GLU A 130 17.28 -18.83 -18.70
N LYS A 131 18.13 -17.81 -18.46
CA LYS A 131 19.12 -17.34 -19.44
C LYS A 131 20.52 -17.31 -18.86
#